data_AF-A0A4R2ZG45-F1
#
_entry.id   AF-A0A4R2ZG45-F1
#
_cell.length_a   1.000
_cell.length_b   1.000
_cell.length_c   1.000
_cell.angle_alpha   90.00
_cell.angle_beta   90.00
_cell.angle_gamma   90.00
#
_symmetry.space_group_name_H-M   'P 1'
#
loop_
_entity.id
_entity.type
_entity.pdbx_description
1 polymer ?
#
loop_
_entity_poly.entity_id
_entity_poly.type
_entity_poly.pdbx_seq_one_letter_code
_entity_poly.pdbx_strand_id
1 'polypeptide(L)'
;MEFVNTELHLSLLYHKAKESFEKCIRNDENQFLKDELSMPFDDIVVIEKDIKIVFSKRVFEEYNIEICLLLYAGNNEVGRYLYIENDKNQAIDDSLVLY
;
A
#
# COMPACT_ATOMS: atom_id res chain seq x y z
N MET A 1 29.34 -3.62 7.41
CA MET A 1 28.63 -4.71 6.72
C MET A 1 27.21 -4.22 6.44
N GLU A 2 26.83 -4.23 5.15
CA GLU A 2 25.46 -4.34 4.61
C GLU A 2 24.37 -3.34 5.07
N PHE A 3 24.51 -2.05 4.75
CA PHE A 3 23.36 -1.11 4.77
C PHE A 3 22.80 -0.77 3.38
N VAL A 4 23.58 -1.01 2.31
CA VAL A 4 23.22 -0.62 0.93
C VAL A 4 22.04 -1.43 0.39
N ASN A 5 21.85 -2.67 0.86
CA ASN A 5 20.74 -3.52 0.40
C ASN A 5 19.39 -3.18 1.06
N THR A 6 19.40 -2.59 2.25
CA THR A 6 18.17 -2.34 3.01
C THR A 6 17.36 -1.19 2.41
N GLU A 7 18.01 -0.10 2.02
CA GLU A 7 17.32 1.05 1.39
C GLU A 7 16.68 0.67 0.05
N LEU A 8 17.41 -0.09 -0.78
CA LEU A 8 16.89 -0.63 -2.04
C LEU A 8 15.69 -1.55 -1.81
N HIS A 9 15.75 -2.40 -0.78
CA HIS A 9 14.65 -3.29 -0.43
C HIS A 9 13.40 -2.52 0.03
N LEU A 10 13.55 -1.54 0.94
CA LEU A 10 12.44 -0.72 1.41
C LEU A 10 11.80 0.10 0.28
N SER A 11 12.63 0.64 -0.63
CA SER A 11 12.13 1.35 -1.81
C SER A 11 11.33 0.44 -2.73
N LEU A 12 11.79 -0.80 -2.94
CA LEU A 12 11.08 -1.79 -3.74
C LEU A 12 9.71 -2.13 -3.15
N LEU A 13 9.61 -2.24 -1.81
CA LEU A 13 8.35 -2.50 -1.12
C LEU A 13 7.33 -1.37 -1.37
N TYR A 14 7.74 -0.11 -1.25
CA TYR A 14 6.87 1.02 -1.58
C TYR A 14 6.50 1.06 -3.05
N HIS A 15 7.41 0.71 -3.96
CA HIS A 15 7.12 0.65 -5.38
C HIS A 15 6.03 -0.38 -5.68
N LYS A 16 6.15 -1.61 -5.15
CA LYS A 16 5.12 -2.64 -5.28
C LYS A 16 3.76 -2.17 -4.76
N ALA A 17 3.73 -1.52 -3.59
CA ALA A 17 2.50 -1.02 -3.01
C ALA A 17 1.83 0.05 -3.90
N LYS A 18 2.62 0.96 -4.50
CA LYS A 18 2.12 1.96 -5.45
C LYS A 18 1.59 1.31 -6.73
N GLU A 19 2.29 0.32 -7.29
CA GLU A 19 1.80 -0.43 -8.46
C GLU A 19 0.50 -1.19 -8.15
N SER A 20 0.39 -1.76 -6.96
CA SER A 20 -0.82 -2.45 -6.50
C SER A 20 -1.99 -1.46 -6.36
N PHE A 21 -1.76 -0.29 -5.77
CA PHE A 21 -2.75 0.79 -5.71
C PHE A 21 -3.24 1.22 -7.11
N GLU A 22 -2.33 1.45 -8.04
CA GLU A 22 -2.68 1.80 -9.43
C GLU A 22 -3.54 0.73 -10.11
N LYS A 23 -3.26 -0.56 -9.85
CA LYS A 23 -4.11 -1.65 -10.35
C LYS A 23 -5.47 -1.64 -9.67
N CYS A 24 -5.52 -1.39 -8.36
CA CYS A 24 -6.74 -1.36 -7.57
C CYS A 24 -7.72 -0.29 -8.10
N ILE A 25 -7.26 0.95 -8.31
CA ILE A 25 -8.11 2.07 -8.77
C ILE A 25 -8.50 1.99 -10.25
N ARG A 26 -7.76 1.21 -11.05
CA ARG A 26 -8.05 0.97 -12.47
C ARG A 26 -8.86 -0.30 -12.71
N ASN A 27 -9.10 -1.11 -11.68
CA ASN A 27 -9.91 -2.32 -11.80
C ASN A 27 -11.37 -1.94 -12.06
N ASP A 28 -11.99 -2.54 -13.09
CA ASP A 28 -13.38 -2.30 -13.45
C ASP A 28 -14.36 -2.69 -12.34
N GLU A 29 -14.01 -3.67 -11.51
CA GLU A 29 -14.81 -4.07 -10.34
C GLU A 29 -14.82 -2.99 -9.24
N ASN A 30 -13.82 -2.11 -9.24
CA ASN A 30 -13.62 -1.05 -8.25
C ASN A 30 -14.10 0.33 -8.73
N GLN A 31 -14.80 0.41 -9.87
CA GLN A 31 -15.26 1.67 -10.44
C GLN A 31 -16.19 2.43 -9.48
N PHE A 32 -16.90 1.73 -8.59
CA PHE A 32 -17.74 2.34 -7.56
C PHE A 32 -16.97 3.26 -6.60
N LEU A 33 -15.65 3.04 -6.43
CA LEU A 33 -14.81 3.91 -5.59
C LEU A 33 -14.66 5.31 -6.18
N LYS A 34 -14.87 5.48 -7.49
CA LYS A 34 -14.89 6.80 -8.14
C LYS A 34 -16.07 7.65 -7.69
N ASP A 35 -17.16 7.01 -7.25
CA ASP A 35 -18.33 7.71 -6.75
C ASP A 35 -18.15 8.13 -5.28
N GLU A 36 -17.29 7.45 -4.52
CA GLU A 36 -16.99 7.80 -3.12
C GLU A 36 -16.05 9.01 -3.01
N LEU A 37 -15.14 9.17 -3.97
CA LEU A 37 -14.30 10.36 -4.06
C LEU A 37 -14.99 11.44 -4.89
N SER A 38 -15.08 12.65 -4.35
CA SER A 38 -15.61 13.81 -5.09
C SER A 38 -14.66 14.30 -6.20
N MET A 39 -13.64 13.53 -6.56
CA MET A 39 -12.54 13.92 -7.43
C MET A 39 -11.98 12.72 -8.21
N PRO A 40 -11.33 12.96 -9.36
CA PRO A 40 -10.62 11.92 -10.08
C PRO A 40 -9.46 11.33 -9.27
N PHE A 41 -9.27 10.01 -9.37
CA PHE A 41 -8.09 9.35 -8.81
C PHE A 41 -6.76 9.89 -9.37
N ASP A 42 -6.76 10.42 -10.59
CA ASP A 42 -5.57 11.00 -11.23
C ASP A 42 -5.04 12.24 -10.48
N ASP A 43 -5.86 12.88 -9.65
CA ASP A 43 -5.48 14.03 -8.82
C ASP A 43 -4.92 13.60 -7.44
N ILE A 44 -4.94 12.29 -7.13
CA ILE A 44 -4.45 11.75 -5.86
C ILE A 44 -2.94 11.58 -5.91
N VAL A 45 -2.26 12.22 -4.96
CA VAL A 45 -0.84 12.03 -4.70
C VAL A 45 -0.66 10.97 -3.62
N VAL A 46 0.12 9.93 -3.94
CA VAL A 46 0.42 8.83 -3.03
C VAL A 46 1.73 9.09 -2.29
N ILE A 47 1.68 9.08 -0.96
CA ILE A 47 2.83 9.35 -0.08
C ILE A 47 3.15 8.10 0.74
N GLU A 48 4.44 7.79 0.86
CA GLU A 48 4.96 6.70 1.67
C GLU A 48 4.80 7.03 3.16
N LYS A 49 4.18 6.13 3.94
CA LYS A 49 3.93 6.36 5.37
C LYS A 49 4.81 5.50 6.25
N ASP A 50 4.57 4.19 6.21
CA ASP A 50 5.24 3.23 7.07
C ASP A 50 5.28 1.83 6.44
N ILE A 51 6.28 1.06 6.86
CA ILE A 51 6.41 -0.38 6.60
C ILE A 51 6.46 -1.06 7.96
N LYS A 52 5.61 -2.07 8.16
CA LYS A 52 5.50 -2.83 9.41
C LYS A 52 5.72 -4.30 9.15
N ILE A 53 6.41 -4.97 10.07
CA ILE A 53 6.44 -6.43 10.15
C ILE A 53 5.46 -6.86 11.23
N VAL A 54 4.46 -7.65 10.84
CA VAL A 54 3.35 -8.08 11.70
C VAL A 54 3.38 -9.59 11.84
N PHE A 55 3.60 -10.07 13.06
CA PHE A 55 3.66 -11.50 13.37
C PHE A 55 2.27 -12.05 13.71
N SER A 56 1.94 -13.20 13.11
CA SER A 56 0.78 -14.00 13.50
C SER A 56 0.99 -14.58 14.90
N LYS A 57 -0.01 -14.47 15.78
CA LYS A 57 0.07 -14.94 17.18
C LYS A 57 0.32 -16.45 17.35
N ARG A 58 0.29 -17.25 16.27
CA ARG A 58 0.31 -18.72 16.34
C ARG A 58 1.47 -19.38 15.60
N VAL A 59 2.15 -18.69 14.70
CA VAL A 59 3.29 -19.23 13.95
C VAL A 59 4.38 -18.16 13.92
N PHE A 60 5.43 -18.36 14.72
CA PHE A 60 6.50 -17.37 14.89
C PHE A 60 7.34 -17.16 13.61
N GLU A 61 7.33 -18.16 12.72
CA GLU A 61 8.05 -18.15 11.44
C GLU A 61 7.25 -17.48 10.31
N GLU A 62 5.97 -17.16 10.53
CA GLU A 62 5.11 -16.49 9.55
C GLU A 62 4.88 -15.04 9.98
N TYR A 63 5.38 -14.12 9.15
CA TYR A 63 5.12 -12.69 9.30
C TYR A 63 4.59 -12.12 7.99
N ASN A 64 3.81 -11.06 8.14
CA ASN A 64 3.38 -10.22 7.04
C ASN A 64 4.19 -8.93 7.05
N ILE A 65 4.47 -8.41 5.87
CA ILE A 65 4.96 -7.07 5.66
C ILE A 65 3.79 -6.23 5.21
N GLU A 66 3.39 -5.27 6.05
CA GLU A 66 2.34 -4.31 5.76
C GLU A 66 2.98 -2.99 5.30
N ILE A 67 2.63 -2.54 4.10
CA ILE A 67 3.12 -1.29 3.51
C ILE A 67 1.96 -0.32 3.41
N CYS A 68 2.07 0.79 4.12
CA CYS A 68 1.03 1.81 4.19
C CYS A 68 1.41 3.03 3.34
N LEU A 69 0.48 3.43 2.49
CA LEU A 69 0.53 4.63 1.68
C LEU A 69 -0.60 5.57 2.11
N LEU A 70 -0.31 6.87 2.19
CA LEU A 70 -1.33 7.91 2.36
C LEU A 70 -1.74 8.48 1.01
N LEU A 71 -3.02 8.81 0.89
CA LEU A 71 -3.60 9.39 -0.30
C LEU A 71 -3.93 10.85 -0.02
N TYR A 72 -3.39 11.76 -0.82
CA TYR A 72 -3.59 13.19 -0.68
C TYR A 72 -4.22 13.80 -1.91
N ALA A 73 -5.18 14.70 -1.69
CA ALA A 73 -5.75 15.59 -2.70
C ALA A 73 -5.38 17.04 -2.37
N GLY A 74 -4.38 17.56 -3.08
CA GLY A 74 -3.72 18.80 -2.67
C GLY A 74 -3.12 18.66 -1.27
N ASN A 75 -3.63 19.43 -0.30
CA ASN A 75 -3.16 19.41 1.10
C ASN A 75 -4.01 18.54 2.03
N ASN A 76 -5.04 17.87 1.52
CA ASN A 76 -5.97 17.09 2.34
C ASN A 76 -5.65 15.59 2.22
N GLU A 77 -5.51 14.90 3.35
CA GLU A 77 -5.48 13.43 3.39
C GLU A 77 -6.90 12.93 3.11
N VAL A 78 -7.06 12.14 2.04
CA VAL A 78 -8.37 11.63 1.57
C VAL A 78 -8.51 10.13 1.79
N GLY A 79 -7.46 9.47 2.25
CA GLY A 79 -7.50 8.04 2.51
C GLY A 79 -6.12 7.42 2.71
N ARG A 80 -6.12 6.09 2.73
CA ARG A 80 -4.91 5.29 2.80
C ARG A 80 -5.06 4.01 1.99
N TYR A 81 -3.94 3.52 1.50
CA TYR A 81 -3.81 2.23 0.88
C TYR A 81 -2.87 1.35 1.69
N LEU A 82 -3.29 0.13 2.00
CA LEU A 82 -2.49 -0.87 2.69
C LEU A 82 -2.23 -2.02 1.74
N TYR A 83 -0.97 -2.33 1.48
CA TYR A 83 -0.55 -3.50 0.72
C TYR A 83 0.10 -4.50 1.67
N ILE A 84 -0.27 -5.77 1.57
CA ILE A 84 0.19 -6.82 2.49
C ILE A 84 0.85 -7.94 1.68
N GLU A 85 2.11 -8.23 1.99
CA GLU A 85 2.81 -9.40 1.45
C GLU A 85 3.35 -10.31 2.55
N ASN A 86 3.53 -11.60 2.25
CA ASN A 86 4.17 -12.53 3.18
C ASN A 86 5.70 -12.43 3.12
N ASP A 87 6.35 -13.16 4.02
CA ASP A 87 7.79 -13.40 4.08
C ASP A 87 8.42 -13.97 2.79
N LYS A 88 7.59 -14.45 1.85
CA LYS A 88 7.99 -14.97 0.53
C LYS A 88 7.79 -13.97 -0.61
N ASN A 89 7.57 -12.68 -0.31
CA ASN A 89 7.32 -11.61 -1.28
C ASN A 89 6.04 -11.82 -2.13
N GLN A 90 5.05 -12.56 -1.62
CA GLN A 90 3.79 -12.78 -2.31
C GLN A 90 2.73 -11.86 -1.73
N ALA A 91 2.04 -11.11 -2.59
CA ALA A 91 0.86 -10.35 -2.21
C ALA A 91 -0.19 -11.28 -1.60
N ILE A 92 -0.64 -10.98 -0.39
CA ILE A 92 -1.71 -11.72 0.29
C ILE A 92 -3.02 -10.97 0.14
N ASP A 93 -2.97 -9.66 0.37
CA ASP A 93 -4.16 -8.82 0.45
C ASP A 93 -3.80 -7.35 0.23
N ASP A 94 -4.83 -6.55 -0.03
CA ASP A 94 -4.74 -5.10 -0.03
C ASP A 94 -6.03 -4.47 0.51
N SER A 95 -5.94 -3.20 0.93
CA SER A 95 -7.08 -2.47 1.44
C SER A 95 -6.97 -0.99 1.10
N LEU A 96 -7.97 -0.49 0.40
CA LEU A 96 -8.17 0.92 0.15
C LEU A 96 -9.26 1.45 1.08
N VAL A 97 -8.94 2.48 1.87
CA VAL A 97 -9.88 3.16 2.75
C VAL A 97 -9.87 4.64 2.43
N LEU A 98 -11.04 5.17 2.11
CA LEU A 98 -11.30 6.58 1.80
C LEU A 98 -12.04 7.23 2.99
N TYR A 99 -11.87 8.53 3.19
CA TYR A 99 -12.45 9.29 4.32
C TYR A 99 -13.48 10.33 3.89
#